data_AF-A0A0S3STM3-F1
#
_entry.id   AF-A0A0S3STM3-F1
#
_cell.length_a   1.000
_cell.length_b   1.000
_cell.length_c   1.000
_cell.angle_alpha   90.00
_cell.angle_beta   90.00
_cell.angle_gamma   90.00
#
_symmetry.space_group_name_H-M   'P 1'
#
loop_
_entity.id
_entity.type
_entity.pdbx_description
1 polymer ?
#
loop_
_entity_poly.entity_id
_entity_poly.type
_entity_poly.pdbx_seq_one_letter_code
_entity_poly.pdbx_strand_id
1 'polypeptide(L)'
;MWFLGQGHYDHLEQDGSQVPSEKAEQWKQADFQLCALLWQSVEPRLLISLRAFKTCHSFWKKAQSIYANDIQRLYDTTNKLACLK
;
A
#
# COMPACT_ATOMS: atom_id res chain seq x y z
N MET A 1 1.17 9.25 -12.38
CA MET A 1 1.14 9.97 -11.08
C MET A 1 -0.22 10.65 -10.90
N TRP A 2 -1.31 9.87 -10.79
CA TRP A 2 -2.65 10.44 -10.55
C TRP A 2 -2.85 10.84 -9.07
N PHE A 3 -2.10 10.20 -8.16
CA PHE A 3 -2.18 10.36 -6.70
C PHE A 3 -1.57 11.63 -6.12
N LEU A 4 -0.40 12.04 -6.61
CA LEU A 4 0.36 13.17 -6.05
C LEU A 4 -0.29 14.53 -6.36
N GLY A 5 -1.17 14.59 -7.36
CA GLY A 5 -1.82 15.83 -7.80
C GLY A 5 -3.18 16.12 -7.17
N GLN A 6 -3.79 15.17 -6.44
CA GLN A 6 -5.16 15.31 -5.91
C GLN A 6 -5.24 15.45 -4.37
N GLY A 7 -4.10 15.44 -3.66
CA GLY A 7 -4.10 15.55 -2.19
C GLY A 7 -4.61 14.30 -1.46
N HIS A 8 -4.82 13.17 -2.16
CA HIS A 8 -5.24 11.91 -1.56
C HIS A 8 -4.12 11.14 -0.84
N TYR A 9 -2.94 11.75 -0.70
CA TYR A 9 -1.82 11.16 0.03
C TYR A 9 -2.16 10.98 1.52
N ASP A 10 -2.99 11.86 2.07
CA ASP A 10 -3.41 11.81 3.47
C ASP A 10 -4.22 10.53 3.77
N HIS A 11 -4.94 9.95 2.80
CA HIS A 11 -5.62 8.66 2.96
C HIS A 11 -4.67 7.47 3.09
N LEU A 12 -3.45 7.60 2.57
CA LEU A 12 -2.44 6.55 2.62
C LEU A 12 -1.61 6.62 3.91
N GLU A 13 -1.44 7.81 4.50
CA GLU A 13 -0.62 8.02 5.69
C GLU A 13 -1.42 8.22 6.98
N GLN A 14 -2.66 8.69 6.90
CA GLN A 14 -3.49 9.01 8.05
C GLN A 14 -4.57 7.94 8.25
N ASP A 15 -4.69 7.46 9.49
CA ASP A 15 -5.78 6.54 9.85
C ASP A 15 -7.11 7.30 9.85
N GLY A 16 -8.16 6.68 9.30
CA GLY A 16 -9.50 7.28 9.23
C GLY A 16 -10.10 7.68 10.59
N SER A 17 -9.54 7.19 11.70
CA SER A 17 -9.87 7.62 13.07
C SER A 17 -9.43 9.06 13.41
N GLN A 18 -8.50 9.63 12.65
CA GLN A 18 -8.00 11.00 12.82
C GLN A 18 -8.87 12.05 12.08
N VAL A 19 -9.83 11.58 11.28
CA VAL A 19 -10.64 12.44 10.41
C VAL A 19 -11.86 12.97 11.19
N PRO A 20 -12.19 14.27 11.08
CA PRO A 20 -13.39 14.82 11.70
C PRO A 20 -14.66 14.11 11.21
N SER A 21 -15.61 13.83 12.11
CA SER A 21 -16.85 13.10 11.79
C SER A 21 -17.65 13.70 10.63
N GLU A 22 -17.59 15.02 10.44
CA GLU A 22 -18.24 15.73 9.33
C GLU A 22 -17.70 15.35 7.94
N LYS A 23 -16.44 14.90 7.88
CA LYS A 23 -15.77 14.44 6.65
C LYS A 23 -15.57 12.93 6.59
N ALA A 24 -15.95 12.21 7.63
CA ALA A 24 -15.70 10.78 7.75
C ALA A 24 -16.36 9.95 6.64
N GLU A 25 -17.54 10.36 6.15
CA GLU A 25 -18.27 9.64 5.10
C GLU A 25 -17.63 9.83 3.73
N GLN A 26 -17.27 11.08 3.38
CA GLN A 26 -16.51 11.39 2.17
C GLN A 26 -15.13 10.72 2.21
N TRP A 27 -14.51 10.70 3.41
CA TRP A 27 -13.22 10.06 3.60
C TRP A 27 -13.30 8.55 3.36
N LYS A 28 -14.29 7.87 3.94
CA LYS A 28 -14.51 6.43 3.72
C LYS A 28 -14.75 6.10 2.25
N GLN A 29 -15.52 6.94 1.54
CA GLN A 29 -15.79 6.73 0.13
C GLN A 29 -14.52 6.81 -0.71
N ALA A 30 -13.70 7.85 -0.48
CA ALA A 30 -12.42 8.00 -1.14
C ALA A 30 -11.46 6.86 -0.79
N ASP A 31 -11.36 6.49 0.50
CA ASP A 31 -10.53 5.40 1.01
C ASP A 31 -10.88 4.05 0.35
N PHE A 32 -12.18 3.78 0.17
CA PHE A 32 -12.65 2.56 -0.46
C PHE A 32 -12.29 2.49 -1.95
N GLN A 33 -12.49 3.59 -2.70
CA GLN A 33 -12.11 3.65 -4.12
C GLN A 33 -10.60 3.48 -4.31
N LEU A 34 -9.84 4.13 -3.43
CA LEU A 34 -8.39 3.99 -3.31
C LEU A 34 -7.95 2.53 -3.09
N CYS A 35 -8.57 1.87 -2.11
CA CYS A 35 -8.26 0.49 -1.76
C CYS A 35 -8.58 -0.46 -2.94
N ALA A 36 -9.69 -0.22 -3.65
CA ALA A 36 -10.03 -0.98 -4.85
C ALA A 36 -9.00 -0.81 -5.99
N LEU A 37 -8.52 0.41 -6.23
CA LEU A 37 -7.46 0.67 -7.22
C LEU A 37 -6.13 0.01 -6.84
N LEU A 38 -5.78 0.07 -5.56
CA LEU A 38 -4.60 -0.60 -5.02
C LEU A 38 -4.70 -2.13 -5.17
N TRP A 39 -5.87 -2.71 -4.91
CA TRP A 39 -6.11 -4.14 -5.12
C TRP A 39 -5.96 -4.58 -6.57
N GLN A 40 -6.36 -3.73 -7.53
CA GLN A 40 -6.17 -4.02 -8.95
C GLN A 40 -4.72 -3.88 -9.40
N SER A 41 -3.93 -3.04 -8.73
CA SER A 41 -2.55 -2.74 -9.11
C SER A 41 -1.52 -3.71 -8.53
N VAL A 42 -1.91 -4.50 -7.52
CA VAL A 42 -1.02 -5.45 -6.83
C VAL A 42 -1.08 -6.82 -7.50
N GLU A 43 0.07 -7.49 -7.61
CA GLU A 43 0.14 -8.84 -8.13
C GLU A 43 -0.80 -9.80 -7.37
N PRO A 44 -1.53 -10.70 -8.07
CA PRO A 44 -2.51 -11.59 -7.44
C PRO A 44 -1.95 -12.44 -6.31
N ARG A 45 -0.67 -12.81 -6.37
CA ARG A 45 0.04 -13.57 -5.33
C ARG A 45 0.19 -12.79 -4.02
N LEU A 46 0.48 -11.49 -4.12
CA LEU A 46 0.60 -10.59 -2.97
C LEU A 46 -0.77 -10.12 -2.47
N LEU A 47 -1.74 -10.02 -3.39
CA LEU A 47 -3.11 -9.64 -3.07
C LEU A 47 -3.75 -10.58 -2.03
N ILE A 48 -3.45 -11.88 -2.06
CA ILE A 48 -3.95 -12.85 -1.07
C ILE A 48 -3.54 -12.47 0.35
N SER A 49 -2.26 -12.11 0.55
CA SER A 49 -1.76 -11.68 1.86
C SER A 49 -2.23 -10.28 2.24
N LEU A 50 -2.43 -9.41 1.24
CA LEU A 50 -2.84 -8.03 1.46
C LEU A 50 -4.36 -7.86 1.65
N ARG A 51 -5.17 -8.85 1.27
CA ARG A 51 -6.63 -8.85 1.47
C ARG A 51 -7.06 -8.89 2.94
N ALA A 52 -6.16 -9.29 3.83
CA ALA A 52 -6.40 -9.27 5.27
C ALA A 52 -6.52 -7.85 5.83
N PHE A 53 -6.02 -6.84 5.11
CA PHE A 53 -6.08 -5.44 5.52
C PHE A 53 -7.39 -4.80 5.04
N LYS A 54 -8.17 -4.31 6.00
CA LYS A 54 -9.49 -3.70 5.75
C LYS A 54 -9.44 -2.19 5.55
N THR A 55 -8.28 -1.55 5.75
CA THR A 55 -8.11 -0.10 5.59
C THR A 55 -7.04 0.18 4.55
N CYS A 56 -7.22 1.26 3.77
CA CYS A 56 -6.25 1.64 2.75
C CYS A 56 -4.86 1.93 3.35
N HIS A 57 -4.82 2.60 4.50
CA HIS A 57 -3.58 2.86 5.24
C HIS A 57 -2.80 1.58 5.58
N SER A 58 -3.46 0.59 6.19
CA SER A 58 -2.78 -0.65 6.59
C SER A 58 -2.35 -1.49 5.39
N PHE A 59 -3.18 -1.52 4.34
CA PHE A 59 -2.82 -2.13 3.06
C PHE A 59 -1.57 -1.46 2.47
N TRP A 60 -1.57 -0.12 2.39
CA TRP A 60 -0.49 0.65 1.81
C TRP A 60 0.83 0.49 2.55
N LYS A 61 0.83 0.60 3.88
CA LYS A 61 2.03 0.41 4.70
C LYS A 61 2.61 -1.00 4.54
N LYS A 62 1.75 -2.03 4.44
CA LYS A 62 2.22 -3.39 4.21
C LYS A 62 2.75 -3.58 2.80
N ALA A 63 2.07 -3.05 1.78
CA ALA A 63 2.53 -3.09 0.40
C ALA A 63 3.91 -2.41 0.27
N GLN A 64 4.09 -1.22 0.83
CA GLN A 64 5.39 -0.53 0.89
C GLN A 64 6.48 -1.41 1.50
N SER A 65 6.20 -2.06 2.64
CA SER A 65 7.16 -2.96 3.28
C SER A 65 7.50 -4.19 2.42
N ILE A 66 6.51 -4.79 1.75
CA ILE A 66 6.74 -5.95 0.87
C ILE A 66 7.62 -5.55 -0.30
N TYR A 67 7.29 -4.47 -1.01
CA TYR A 67 8.09 -4.04 -2.16
C TYR A 67 9.50 -3.60 -1.76
N ALA A 68 9.66 -2.93 -0.61
CA ALA A 68 10.99 -2.60 -0.08
C ALA A 68 11.79 -3.86 0.26
N ASN A 69 11.16 -4.83 0.91
CA ASN A 69 11.77 -6.12 1.24
C ASN A 69 12.09 -6.94 0.00
N ASP A 70 11.26 -6.92 -1.03
CA ASP A 70 11.50 -7.65 -2.28
C ASP A 70 12.68 -7.04 -3.05
N ILE A 71 12.81 -5.71 -3.08
CA ILE A 71 14.00 -5.04 -3.64
C ILE A 71 15.25 -5.43 -2.84
N GLN A 72 15.23 -5.34 -1.51
CA GLN A 72 16.35 -5.75 -0.66
C GLN A 72 16.69 -7.24 -0.83
N ARG A 73 15.68 -8.11 -0.88
CA ARG A 73 15.83 -9.54 -1.10
C ARG A 73 16.42 -9.86 -2.47
N LEU A 74 16.05 -9.11 -3.51
CA LEU A 74 16.67 -9.23 -4.83
C LEU A 74 18.15 -8.88 -4.75
N TYR A 75 18.51 -7.74 -4.15
CA TYR A 75 19.92 -7.37 -3.92
C TYR A 75 20.69 -8.43 -3.12
N ASP A 76 20.12 -8.93 -2.02
CA ASP A 76 20.73 -9.98 -1.20
C ASP A 76 20.91 -11.28 -1.97
N THR A 77 19.92 -11.66 -2.79
CA THR A 77 19.98 -12.88 -3.61
C THR A 77 21.04 -12.74 -4.70
N THR A 78 21.11 -11.58 -5.36
CA THR A 78 22.13 -11.27 -6.37
C THR A 78 23.53 -11.25 -5.75
N ASN A 79 23.70 -10.66 -4.57
CA ASN A 79 24.97 -10.66 -3.84
C ASN A 79 25.39 -12.07 -3.41
N LYS A 80 24.47 -12.89 -2.89
CA LYS A 80 24.74 -14.30 -2.56
C LYS A 80 25.17 -15.09 -3.79
N LEU A 81 24.49 -14.89 -4.93
CA LEU A 81 24.88 -15.49 -6.21
C LEU A 81 26.25 -15.01 -6.71
N ALA A 82 26.57 -13.73 -6.52
CA ALA A 82 27.87 -13.17 -6.91
C ALA A 82 29.02 -13.68 -6.02
N CYS A 83 28.77 -13.89 -4.73
CA CYS A 83 29.73 -14.44 -3.76
C CYS A 83 29.88 -15.97 -3.81
N LEU A 84 29.05 -16.66 -4.59
CA LEU A 84 29.16 -18.11 -4.84
C LEU A 84 30.15 -18.45 -5.97
N LYS A 85 30.97 -17.48 -6.40
CA LYS A 85 32.06 -17.67 -7.37
C LYS A 85 33.40 -17.97 -6.70
#